data_AF-A0A7V3BMF9-F1
#
_entry.id   AF-A0A7V3BMF9-F1
#
_cell.length_a   1.000
_cell.length_b   1.000
_cell.length_c   1.000
_cell.angle_alpha   90.00
_cell.angle_beta   90.00
_cell.angle_gamma   90.00
#
_symmetry.space_group_name_H-M   'P 1'
#
loop_
_entity.id
_entity.type
_entity.pdbx_description
1 polymer ?
#
loop_
_entity_poly.entity_id
_entity_poly.type
_entity_poly.pdbx_seq_one_letter_code
_entity_poly.pdbx_strand_id
1 'polypeptide(L)'
;MPEGPAFFQPITISPRLNGVVPDTELEELFQRLQLGTPLNTAEKLNAIGGDLRDFCHDKANKPFFAEKIALKDTRYAHFESVLRWVFIEAREVQPQMRFPQLESLLKDNRAFSQSSDTASRVAASVDYLDKAFPNKCSYLRNRANTLSICLLASRVISQHLDRGSEQKFSSFVEDFFTKLAAEVEKGSKSTERELLRYQHAITSGSTGGDSIRTRNDILTKRLATFAPEFSRLLGAYQDATDELSRNLTELMESIRDEIYKVNSTYAVAHGEDLFKMTNKSVAAFQKLSVPSRDVQQYGDLIDALYCLIYEGSGSCNRLPTPPPQFAMDVKILRTDLRHDMDHGKASEIARKRKRNAEVFARYAGKPTPGECSPEDFLAAHVRLLQSTMSFLQHDAIHGSK
;
A
#
# COMPACT_ATOMS: atom_id res chain seq x y z
N MET A 1 17.34 -66.22 0.35
CA MET A 1 15.91 -66.05 0.68
C MET A 1 15.62 -64.57 0.65
N PRO A 2 14.62 -64.08 -0.12
CA PRO A 2 14.33 -62.66 -0.18
C PRO A 2 13.51 -62.23 1.04
N GLU A 3 13.84 -61.04 1.56
CA GLU A 3 13.18 -60.40 2.70
C GLU A 3 11.68 -60.19 2.42
N GLY A 4 10.84 -60.55 3.39
CA GLY A 4 9.40 -60.38 3.31
C GLY A 4 8.97 -58.91 3.30
N PRO A 5 7.74 -58.60 2.84
CA PRO A 5 7.28 -57.22 2.70
C PRO A 5 7.14 -56.58 4.09
N ALA A 6 7.68 -55.37 4.22
CA ALA A 6 7.55 -54.55 5.42
C ALA A 6 6.06 -54.27 5.70
N PHE A 7 5.59 -54.72 6.86
CA PHE A 7 4.27 -54.41 7.38
C PHE A 7 4.15 -52.89 7.60
N PHE A 8 3.15 -52.27 6.96
CA PHE A 8 2.70 -50.92 7.30
C PHE A 8 2.26 -50.89 8.77
N GLN A 9 2.92 -50.07 9.60
CA GLN A 9 2.39 -49.75 10.92
C GLN A 9 1.21 -48.79 10.77
N PRO A 10 0.06 -49.05 11.42
CA PRO A 10 -1.07 -48.13 11.38
C PRO A 10 -0.73 -46.86 12.17
N ILE A 11 -0.79 -45.71 11.49
CA ILE A 11 -0.70 -44.40 12.13
C ILE A 11 -1.91 -44.27 13.05
N THR A 12 -1.67 -44.26 14.36
CA THR A 12 -2.72 -44.02 15.35
C THR A 12 -2.95 -42.51 15.45
N ILE A 13 -4.06 -42.02 14.89
CA ILE A 13 -4.47 -40.62 15.05
C ILE A 13 -5.00 -40.46 16.49
N SER A 14 -4.35 -39.61 17.27
CA SER A 14 -4.71 -39.34 18.66
C SER A 14 -6.07 -38.62 18.73
N PRO A 15 -7.01 -39.04 19.61
CA PRO A 15 -8.36 -38.50 19.64
C PRO A 15 -8.41 -37.20 20.45
N ARG A 16 -8.03 -36.08 19.83
CA ARG A 16 -8.39 -34.74 20.30
C ARG A 16 -8.71 -33.83 19.11
N LEU A 17 -9.76 -34.18 18.38
CA LEU A 17 -10.49 -33.28 17.50
C LEU A 17 -11.87 -33.05 18.12
N ASN A 18 -11.95 -32.11 19.07
CA ASN A 18 -13.23 -31.63 19.62
C ASN A 18 -13.86 -30.58 18.70
N GLY A 19 -14.05 -30.96 17.44
CA GLY A 19 -14.79 -30.24 16.43
C GLY A 19 -15.15 -31.26 15.36
N VAL A 20 -16.44 -31.50 15.15
CA VAL A 20 -16.90 -32.44 14.12
C VAL A 20 -16.49 -31.87 12.77
N VAL A 21 -15.37 -32.35 12.23
CA VAL A 21 -14.99 -32.10 10.83
C VAL A 21 -16.05 -32.79 9.97
N PRO A 22 -16.78 -32.08 9.10
CA PRO A 22 -17.76 -32.70 8.21
C PRO A 22 -17.12 -33.83 7.39
N ASP A 23 -17.84 -34.95 7.21
CA ASP A 23 -17.31 -36.16 6.54
C ASP A 23 -16.71 -35.86 5.16
N THR A 24 -17.31 -34.92 4.41
CA THR A 24 -16.80 -34.48 3.10
C THR A 24 -15.41 -33.83 3.17
N GLU A 25 -15.12 -33.12 4.25
CA GLU A 25 -13.84 -32.45 4.47
C GLU A 25 -12.77 -33.45 4.92
N LEU A 26 -13.16 -34.48 5.67
CA LEU A 26 -12.32 -35.62 6.04
C LEU A 26 -11.96 -36.47 4.80
N GLU A 27 -12.95 -36.79 3.95
CA GLU A 27 -12.75 -37.52 2.70
C GLU A 27 -11.79 -36.79 1.74
N GLU A 28 -11.95 -35.47 1.58
CA GLU A 28 -11.05 -34.65 0.77
C GLU A 28 -9.62 -34.62 1.36
N LEU A 29 -9.49 -34.55 2.68
CA LEU A 29 -8.19 -34.60 3.36
C LEU A 29 -7.48 -35.93 3.10
N PHE A 30 -8.20 -37.06 3.20
CA PHE A 30 -7.66 -38.39 2.91
C PHE A 30 -7.24 -38.55 1.44
N GLN A 31 -8.09 -38.12 0.50
CA GLN A 31 -7.73 -38.16 -0.93
C GLN A 31 -6.49 -37.31 -1.21
N ARG A 32 -6.36 -36.13 -0.61
CA ARG A 32 -5.19 -35.27 -0.81
C ARG A 32 -3.92 -35.80 -0.16
N LEU A 33 -4.05 -36.47 0.99
CA LEU A 33 -2.94 -37.17 1.62
C LEU A 33 -2.41 -38.28 0.70
N GLN A 34 -3.29 -39.01 0.01
CA GLN A 34 -2.92 -40.03 -0.97
C GLN A 34 -2.38 -39.45 -2.28
N LEU A 35 -2.95 -38.34 -2.75
CA LEU A 35 -2.60 -37.69 -4.03
C LEU A 35 -1.46 -36.67 -3.91
N GLY A 36 -0.93 -36.42 -2.72
CA GLY A 36 0.17 -35.48 -2.47
C GLY A 36 -0.16 -34.02 -2.80
N THR A 37 -1.44 -33.61 -2.75
CA THR A 37 -1.84 -32.26 -3.16
C THR A 37 -1.57 -31.23 -2.05
N PRO A 38 -0.68 -30.25 -2.27
CA PRO A 38 -0.30 -29.30 -1.22
C PRO A 38 -1.45 -28.38 -0.81
N LEU A 39 -1.40 -27.91 0.44
CA LEU A 39 -2.33 -26.89 0.94
C LEU A 39 -2.18 -25.57 0.16
N ASN A 40 -3.29 -24.95 -0.20
CA ASN A 40 -3.31 -23.61 -0.76
C ASN A 40 -3.16 -22.56 0.36
N THR A 41 -3.05 -21.29 -0.02
CA THR A 41 -2.91 -20.17 0.93
C THR A 41 -4.03 -20.14 1.97
N ALA A 42 -5.29 -20.24 1.54
CA ALA A 42 -6.45 -20.16 2.42
C ALA A 42 -6.48 -21.31 3.45
N GLU A 43 -6.12 -22.52 3.05
CA GLU A 43 -6.03 -23.69 3.93
C GLU A 43 -4.87 -23.60 4.91
N LYS A 44 -3.70 -23.12 4.46
CA LYS A 44 -2.57 -22.86 5.36
C LYS A 44 -2.94 -21.82 6.41
N LEU A 45 -3.69 -20.79 6.02
CA LEU A 45 -4.19 -19.76 6.96
C LEU A 45 -5.26 -20.33 7.90
N ASN A 46 -6.17 -21.16 7.38
CA ASN A 46 -7.20 -21.82 8.19
C ASN A 46 -6.61 -22.78 9.23
N ALA A 47 -5.42 -23.35 8.99
CA ALA A 47 -4.75 -24.20 9.98
C ALA A 47 -4.19 -23.41 11.19
N ILE A 48 -4.15 -22.06 11.13
CA ILE A 48 -3.69 -21.21 12.22
C ILE A 48 -4.87 -20.89 13.13
N GLY A 49 -5.01 -21.63 14.24
CA GLY A 49 -6.07 -21.39 15.22
C GLY A 49 -5.95 -20.05 15.96
N GLY A 50 -7.09 -19.54 16.45
CA GLY A 50 -7.21 -18.31 17.23
C GLY A 50 -8.53 -17.58 16.98
N ASP A 51 -8.90 -16.67 17.86
CA ASP A 51 -10.22 -16.02 17.85
C ASP A 51 -10.46 -15.17 16.59
N LEU A 52 -9.39 -14.61 15.98
CA LEU A 52 -9.51 -13.87 14.72
C LEU A 52 -9.94 -14.79 13.57
N ARG A 53 -9.37 -16.00 13.51
CA ARG A 53 -9.75 -16.99 12.49
C ARG A 53 -11.24 -17.32 12.63
N ASP A 54 -11.68 -17.59 13.86
CA ASP A 54 -13.05 -18.00 14.14
C ASP A 54 -14.04 -16.84 13.86
N PHE A 55 -13.65 -15.60 14.16
CA PHE A 55 -14.38 -14.40 13.74
C PHE A 55 -14.52 -14.31 12.21
N CYS A 56 -13.43 -14.54 11.46
CA CYS A 56 -13.49 -14.51 10.00
C CYS A 56 -14.41 -15.59 9.43
N HIS A 57 -14.46 -16.79 10.02
CA HIS A 57 -15.42 -17.83 9.66
C HIS A 57 -16.86 -17.45 9.97
N ASP A 58 -17.13 -16.89 11.15
CA ASP A 58 -18.48 -16.39 11.49
C ASP A 58 -18.99 -15.39 10.45
N LYS A 59 -18.15 -14.45 10.01
CA LYS A 59 -18.53 -13.47 8.98
C LYS A 59 -18.64 -14.08 7.58
N ALA A 60 -17.79 -15.04 7.24
CA ALA A 60 -17.86 -15.75 5.96
C ALA A 60 -19.14 -16.58 5.81
N ASN A 61 -19.72 -17.03 6.94
CA ASN A 61 -20.97 -17.81 6.95
C ASN A 61 -22.24 -16.94 6.94
N LYS A 62 -22.13 -15.61 6.91
CA LYS A 62 -23.30 -14.72 6.83
C LYS A 62 -23.94 -14.79 5.42
N PRO A 63 -25.26 -14.52 5.29
CA PRO A 63 -25.98 -14.78 4.04
C PRO A 63 -25.42 -14.03 2.83
N PHE A 64 -24.84 -12.84 3.04
CA PHE A 64 -24.13 -12.11 1.98
C PHE A 64 -23.08 -12.97 1.25
N PHE A 65 -22.21 -13.64 2.00
CA PHE A 65 -21.17 -14.51 1.44
C PHE A 65 -21.73 -15.87 1.03
N ALA A 66 -22.48 -16.52 1.92
CA ALA A 66 -22.94 -17.89 1.73
C ALA A 66 -23.90 -18.05 0.54
N GLU A 67 -24.78 -17.06 0.29
CA GLU A 67 -25.92 -17.22 -0.61
C GLU A 67 -26.02 -16.13 -1.68
N LYS A 68 -25.64 -14.89 -1.35
CA LYS A 68 -25.95 -13.72 -2.17
C LYS A 68 -24.86 -13.36 -3.19
N ILE A 69 -23.65 -13.89 -3.10
CA ILE A 69 -22.59 -13.67 -4.12
C ILE A 69 -22.40 -14.88 -5.04
N ALA A 70 -21.86 -14.64 -6.24
CA ALA A 70 -21.56 -15.70 -7.21
C ALA A 70 -20.19 -16.36 -6.99
N LEU A 71 -19.34 -15.79 -6.12
CA LEU A 71 -18.07 -16.38 -5.71
C LEU A 71 -18.35 -17.70 -4.96
N LYS A 72 -17.86 -18.82 -5.50
CA LYS A 72 -17.96 -20.12 -4.82
C LYS A 72 -16.99 -20.20 -3.65
N ASP A 73 -17.41 -20.80 -2.54
CA ASP A 73 -16.52 -21.05 -1.40
C ASP A 73 -15.66 -22.31 -1.59
N THR A 74 -14.82 -22.32 -2.63
CA THR A 74 -13.91 -23.44 -2.85
C THR A 74 -12.62 -23.26 -2.06
N ARG A 75 -12.35 -24.22 -1.16
CA ARG A 75 -11.13 -24.28 -0.33
C ARG A 75 -10.94 -22.99 0.49
N TYR A 76 -11.96 -22.62 1.28
CA TYR A 76 -12.00 -21.47 2.18
C TYR A 76 -11.83 -20.09 1.49
N ALA A 77 -12.42 -19.92 0.31
CA ALA A 77 -12.33 -18.69 -0.46
C ALA A 77 -13.04 -17.50 0.24
N HIS A 78 -14.17 -17.75 0.88
CA HIS A 78 -14.92 -16.72 1.62
C HIS A 78 -14.16 -16.31 2.87
N PHE A 79 -13.71 -17.28 3.67
CA PHE A 79 -12.83 -17.05 4.81
C PHE A 79 -11.60 -16.20 4.45
N GLU A 80 -10.87 -16.57 3.39
CA GLU A 80 -9.69 -15.81 2.95
C GLU A 80 -10.05 -14.37 2.53
N SER A 81 -11.23 -14.18 1.93
CA SER A 81 -11.71 -12.86 1.52
C SER A 81 -12.01 -11.97 2.73
N VAL A 82 -12.69 -12.52 3.75
CA VAL A 82 -12.94 -11.83 5.02
C VAL A 82 -11.63 -11.54 5.75
N LEU A 83 -10.70 -12.51 5.81
CA LEU A 83 -9.41 -12.31 6.47
C LEU A 83 -8.59 -11.18 5.83
N ARG A 84 -8.56 -11.11 4.49
CA ARG A 84 -7.92 -9.98 3.78
C ARG A 84 -8.60 -8.65 4.07
N TRP A 85 -9.91 -8.65 4.16
CA TRP A 85 -10.66 -7.46 4.51
C TRP A 85 -10.30 -6.98 5.92
N VAL A 86 -10.34 -7.87 6.92
CA VAL A 86 -9.93 -7.55 8.30
C VAL A 86 -8.47 -7.09 8.34
N PHE A 87 -7.58 -7.69 7.55
CA PHE A 87 -6.20 -7.24 7.44
C PHE A 87 -6.11 -5.77 7.02
N ILE A 88 -6.85 -5.37 5.98
CA ILE A 88 -6.85 -3.99 5.49
C ILE A 88 -7.48 -3.03 6.50
N GLU A 89 -8.53 -3.45 7.20
CA GLU A 89 -9.16 -2.65 8.26
C GLU A 89 -8.24 -2.45 9.49
N ALA A 90 -7.35 -3.41 9.76
CA ALA A 90 -6.45 -3.36 10.91
C ALA A 90 -5.09 -2.73 10.60
N ARG A 91 -4.59 -2.87 9.36
CA ARG A 91 -3.22 -2.49 8.97
C ARG A 91 -3.16 -1.61 7.72
N GLU A 92 -4.30 -1.13 7.24
CA GLU A 92 -4.43 -0.42 5.97
C GLU A 92 -3.96 -1.25 4.75
N VAL A 93 -3.99 -0.64 3.56
CA VAL A 93 -3.56 -1.32 2.33
C VAL A 93 -2.04 -1.37 2.27
N GLN A 94 -1.48 -2.57 2.44
CA GLN A 94 -0.05 -2.82 2.38
C GLN A 94 0.41 -3.19 0.95
N PRO A 95 1.68 -2.93 0.56
CA PRO A 95 2.20 -3.28 -0.77
C PRO A 95 2.05 -4.75 -1.12
N GLN A 96 2.28 -5.62 -0.14
CA GLN A 96 2.13 -7.06 -0.27
C GLN A 96 1.19 -7.58 0.82
N MET A 97 0.11 -8.24 0.39
CA MET A 97 -0.85 -8.93 1.27
C MET A 97 -0.92 -10.39 0.90
N ARG A 98 0.26 -11.04 0.94
CA ARG A 98 0.43 -12.46 0.64
C ARG A 98 0.38 -13.27 1.93
N PHE A 99 0.60 -14.58 1.80
CA PHE A 99 0.55 -15.51 2.92
C PHE A 99 1.32 -15.04 4.17
N PRO A 100 2.59 -14.57 4.11
CA PRO A 100 3.33 -14.21 5.32
C PRO A 100 2.70 -13.08 6.13
N GLN A 101 2.11 -12.08 5.45
CA GLN A 101 1.46 -10.95 6.12
C GLN A 101 0.14 -11.38 6.79
N LEU A 102 -0.65 -12.20 6.11
CA LEU A 102 -1.90 -12.73 6.66
C LEU A 102 -1.64 -13.71 7.82
N GLU A 103 -0.58 -14.52 7.72
CA GLU A 103 -0.12 -15.40 8.78
C GLU A 103 0.32 -14.61 10.02
N SER A 104 1.10 -13.54 9.85
CA SER A 104 1.47 -12.64 10.94
C SER A 104 0.23 -12.06 11.62
N LEU A 105 -0.75 -11.56 10.86
CA LEU A 105 -1.98 -11.01 11.45
C LEU A 105 -2.69 -12.02 12.35
N LEU A 106 -2.87 -13.27 11.89
CA LEU A 106 -3.51 -14.33 12.67
C LEU A 106 -2.72 -14.67 13.93
N LYS A 107 -1.39 -14.76 13.84
CA LYS A 107 -0.52 -15.06 14.99
C LYS A 107 -0.54 -13.94 16.03
N ASP A 108 -0.53 -12.69 15.57
CA ASP A 108 -0.51 -11.49 16.42
C ASP A 108 -1.87 -11.28 17.11
N ASN A 109 -2.95 -11.84 16.56
CA ASN A 109 -4.33 -11.66 17.05
C ASN A 109 -4.98 -13.00 17.45
N ARG A 110 -4.25 -13.89 18.13
CA ARG A 110 -4.81 -15.15 18.63
C ARG A 110 -5.94 -14.95 19.64
N ALA A 111 -5.87 -13.90 20.45
CA ALA A 111 -6.90 -13.51 21.42
C ALA A 111 -7.65 -12.25 20.92
N PHE A 112 -8.18 -12.32 19.70
CA PHE A 112 -8.85 -11.20 19.05
C PHE A 112 -10.15 -10.82 19.75
N SER A 113 -10.28 -9.54 20.10
CA SER A 113 -11.51 -9.03 20.68
C SER A 113 -12.57 -8.77 19.62
N GLN A 114 -13.70 -9.46 19.74
CA GLN A 114 -14.89 -9.20 18.92
C GLN A 114 -15.55 -7.85 19.23
N SER A 115 -15.15 -7.17 20.31
CA SER A 115 -15.60 -5.81 20.63
C SER A 115 -14.66 -4.73 20.10
N SER A 116 -13.64 -5.07 19.31
CA SER A 116 -12.74 -4.09 18.69
C SER A 116 -13.45 -3.24 17.64
N ASP A 117 -12.90 -2.05 17.37
CA ASP A 117 -13.42 -1.17 16.31
C ASP A 117 -13.40 -1.85 14.93
N THR A 118 -12.32 -2.59 14.64
CA THR A 118 -12.20 -3.40 13.43
C THR A 118 -13.31 -4.45 13.35
N ALA A 119 -13.54 -5.22 14.43
CA ALA A 119 -14.60 -6.24 14.44
C ALA A 119 -15.98 -5.62 14.25
N SER A 120 -16.25 -4.51 14.95
CA SER A 120 -17.52 -3.79 14.89
C SER A 120 -17.80 -3.25 13.48
N ARG A 121 -16.78 -2.64 12.85
CA ARG A 121 -16.89 -2.10 11.48
C ARG A 121 -17.11 -3.19 10.45
N VAL A 122 -16.37 -4.30 10.54
CA VAL A 122 -16.56 -5.46 9.64
C VAL A 122 -17.95 -6.07 9.83
N ALA A 123 -18.40 -6.27 11.07
CA ALA A 123 -19.74 -6.80 11.35
C ALA A 123 -20.85 -5.91 10.79
N ALA A 124 -20.82 -4.61 11.08
CA ALA A 124 -21.80 -3.65 10.58
C ALA A 124 -21.82 -3.58 9.05
N SER A 125 -20.65 -3.70 8.41
CA SER A 125 -20.55 -3.72 6.94
C SER A 125 -21.13 -4.98 6.33
N VAL A 126 -20.95 -6.16 6.96
CA VAL A 126 -21.60 -7.39 6.50
C VAL A 126 -23.12 -7.27 6.60
N ASP A 127 -23.63 -6.73 7.71
CA ASP A 127 -25.07 -6.53 7.88
C ASP A 127 -25.64 -5.51 6.87
N TYR A 128 -24.88 -4.46 6.56
CA TYR A 128 -25.24 -3.50 5.51
C TYR A 128 -25.27 -4.14 4.12
N LEU A 129 -24.24 -4.92 3.77
CA LEU A 129 -24.19 -5.67 2.51
C LEU A 129 -25.34 -6.68 2.41
N ASP A 130 -25.68 -7.34 3.51
CA ASP A 130 -26.80 -8.28 3.54
C ASP A 130 -28.12 -7.58 3.18
N LYS A 131 -28.36 -6.39 3.71
CA LYS A 131 -29.53 -5.57 3.40
C LYS A 131 -29.50 -4.99 1.98
N ALA A 132 -28.33 -4.54 1.52
CA ALA A 132 -28.15 -3.96 0.19
C ALA A 132 -28.39 -4.97 -0.93
N PHE A 133 -28.04 -6.25 -0.72
CA PHE A 133 -28.20 -7.32 -1.70
C PHE A 133 -29.25 -8.34 -1.24
N PRO A 134 -30.56 -8.03 -1.28
CA PRO A 134 -31.59 -8.98 -0.87
C PRO A 134 -31.64 -10.23 -1.76
N ASN A 135 -31.23 -10.09 -3.03
CA ASN A 135 -31.18 -11.16 -4.02
C ASN A 135 -29.73 -11.51 -4.39
N LYS A 136 -29.56 -12.71 -4.94
CA LYS A 136 -28.25 -13.17 -5.42
C LYS A 136 -27.70 -12.28 -6.54
N CYS A 137 -26.53 -11.71 -6.33
CA CYS A 137 -25.80 -10.93 -7.32
C CYS A 137 -24.91 -11.81 -8.19
N SER A 138 -25.15 -11.78 -9.50
CA SER A 138 -24.44 -12.65 -10.46
C SER A 138 -23.05 -12.13 -10.85
N TYR A 139 -22.74 -10.86 -10.55
CA TYR A 139 -21.52 -10.17 -11.01
C TYR A 139 -20.35 -10.22 -10.01
N LEU A 140 -20.58 -10.50 -8.71
CA LEU A 140 -19.51 -10.70 -7.72
C LEU A 140 -18.96 -12.12 -7.77
N ARG A 141 -18.19 -12.42 -8.81
CA ARG A 141 -17.69 -13.78 -9.12
C ARG A 141 -16.28 -14.09 -8.62
N ASN A 142 -15.48 -13.07 -8.33
CA ASN A 142 -14.07 -13.25 -7.99
C ASN A 142 -13.71 -12.54 -6.68
N ARG A 143 -12.69 -13.08 -5.99
CA ARG A 143 -12.22 -12.60 -4.68
C ARG A 143 -11.84 -11.13 -4.67
N ALA A 144 -11.28 -10.62 -5.77
CA ALA A 144 -10.85 -9.23 -5.87
C ALA A 144 -12.07 -8.29 -5.84
N ASN A 145 -13.06 -8.50 -6.71
CA ASN A 145 -14.30 -7.71 -6.72
C ASN A 145 -15.05 -7.81 -5.39
N THR A 146 -15.18 -9.00 -4.82
CA THR A 146 -15.83 -9.19 -3.52
C THR A 146 -15.13 -8.37 -2.44
N LEU A 147 -13.80 -8.42 -2.36
CA LEU A 147 -13.03 -7.61 -1.41
C LEU A 147 -13.23 -6.10 -1.65
N SER A 148 -13.20 -5.63 -2.91
CA SER A 148 -13.42 -4.21 -3.22
C SER A 148 -14.77 -3.72 -2.69
N ILE A 149 -15.84 -4.50 -2.87
CA ILE A 149 -17.19 -4.13 -2.41
C ILE A 149 -17.30 -4.15 -0.89
N CYS A 150 -16.63 -5.10 -0.22
CA CYS A 150 -16.57 -5.13 1.24
C CYS A 150 -15.86 -3.89 1.81
N LEU A 151 -14.74 -3.48 1.20
CA LEU A 151 -14.03 -2.27 1.59
C LEU A 151 -14.85 -1.00 1.31
N LEU A 152 -15.56 -0.94 0.19
CA LEU A 152 -16.44 0.18 -0.12
C LEU A 152 -17.58 0.30 0.90
N ALA A 153 -18.22 -0.81 1.27
CA ALA A 153 -19.23 -0.85 2.33
C ALA A 153 -18.66 -0.40 3.68
N SER A 154 -17.44 -0.81 4.02
CA SER A 154 -16.76 -0.37 5.25
C SER A 154 -16.58 1.14 5.31
N ARG A 155 -16.27 1.77 4.17
CA ARG A 155 -16.19 3.23 4.07
C ARG A 155 -17.54 3.91 4.25
N VAL A 156 -18.60 3.34 3.68
CA VAL A 156 -19.98 3.81 3.89
C VAL A 156 -20.33 3.79 5.38
N ILE A 157 -20.04 2.68 6.07
CA ILE A 157 -20.28 2.54 7.52
C ILE A 157 -19.45 3.53 8.33
N SER A 158 -18.16 3.67 7.99
CA SER A 158 -17.23 4.57 8.70
C SER A 158 -17.64 6.04 8.61
N GLN A 159 -18.35 6.41 7.54
CA GLN A 159 -18.85 7.77 7.32
C GLN A 159 -20.32 7.94 7.73
N HIS A 160 -20.92 6.93 8.38
CA HIS A 160 -22.31 6.90 8.81
C HIS A 160 -23.31 7.18 7.66
N LEU A 161 -22.99 6.65 6.48
CA LEU A 161 -23.78 6.80 5.25
C LEU A 161 -24.64 5.55 4.95
N ASP A 162 -24.72 4.61 5.89
CA ASP A 162 -25.38 3.32 5.73
C ASP A 162 -26.91 3.39 5.79
N ARG A 163 -27.46 4.30 6.59
CA ARG A 163 -28.92 4.36 6.81
C ARG A 163 -29.69 4.81 5.57
N GLY A 164 -30.49 3.91 4.99
CA GLY A 164 -31.39 4.21 3.87
C GLY A 164 -30.69 4.31 2.51
N SER A 165 -29.41 3.95 2.44
CA SER A 165 -28.60 4.02 1.22
C SER A 165 -28.42 2.66 0.52
N GLU A 166 -28.95 1.58 1.13
CA GLU A 166 -28.78 0.19 0.71
C GLU A 166 -29.14 -0.04 -0.76
N GLN A 167 -30.31 0.45 -1.19
CA GLN A 167 -30.80 0.29 -2.55
C GLN A 167 -29.94 1.05 -3.57
N LYS A 168 -29.46 2.26 -3.23
CA LYS A 168 -28.63 3.05 -4.14
C LYS A 168 -27.24 2.45 -4.26
N PHE A 169 -26.70 1.92 -3.16
CA PHE A 169 -25.44 1.21 -3.17
C PHE A 169 -25.51 -0.03 -4.07
N SER A 170 -26.54 -0.87 -3.92
CA SER A 170 -26.67 -2.07 -4.75
C SER A 170 -26.95 -1.76 -6.22
N SER A 171 -27.79 -0.77 -6.52
CA SER A 171 -28.00 -0.28 -7.89
C SER A 171 -26.72 0.28 -8.53
N PHE A 172 -25.89 1.00 -7.77
CA PHE A 172 -24.57 1.42 -8.24
C PHE A 172 -23.68 0.22 -8.57
N VAL A 173 -23.59 -0.76 -7.66
CA VAL A 173 -22.71 -1.92 -7.86
C VAL A 173 -23.14 -2.71 -9.10
N GLU A 174 -24.44 -2.91 -9.30
CA GLU A 174 -25.00 -3.54 -10.51
C GLU A 174 -24.69 -2.76 -11.78
N ASP A 175 -24.94 -1.44 -11.80
CA ASP A 175 -24.64 -0.57 -12.93
C ASP A 175 -23.14 -0.58 -13.28
N PHE A 176 -22.28 -0.46 -12.25
CA PHE A 176 -20.83 -0.47 -12.42
C PHE A 176 -20.35 -1.76 -13.07
N PHE A 177 -20.77 -2.93 -12.56
CA PHE A 177 -20.32 -4.21 -13.12
C PHE A 177 -20.94 -4.53 -14.47
N THR A 178 -22.16 -4.07 -14.74
CA THR A 178 -22.79 -4.17 -16.07
C THR A 178 -21.99 -3.36 -17.10
N LYS A 179 -21.64 -2.11 -16.78
CA LYS A 179 -20.79 -1.27 -17.63
C LYS A 179 -19.39 -1.84 -17.80
N LEU A 180 -18.78 -2.34 -16.73
CA LEU A 180 -17.46 -2.97 -16.79
C LEU A 180 -17.47 -4.17 -17.74
N ALA A 181 -18.47 -5.05 -17.64
CA ALA A 181 -18.59 -6.21 -18.54
C ALA A 181 -18.74 -5.76 -20.01
N ALA A 182 -19.62 -4.80 -20.29
CA ALA A 182 -19.81 -4.27 -21.63
C ALA A 182 -18.53 -3.61 -22.21
N GLU A 183 -17.73 -2.93 -21.39
CA GLU A 183 -16.45 -2.35 -21.82
C GLU A 183 -15.39 -3.42 -22.08
N VAL A 184 -15.33 -4.47 -21.26
CA VAL A 184 -14.40 -5.59 -21.47
C VAL A 184 -14.71 -6.34 -22.76
N GLU A 185 -16.00 -6.53 -23.09
CA GLU A 185 -16.44 -7.18 -24.34
C GLU A 185 -16.04 -6.39 -25.60
N LYS A 186 -15.92 -5.06 -25.51
CA LYS A 186 -15.45 -4.21 -26.63
C LYS A 186 -13.97 -4.44 -26.97
N GLY A 187 -13.18 -5.01 -26.06
CA GLY A 187 -11.76 -5.27 -26.27
C GLY A 187 -10.98 -4.03 -26.69
N SER A 188 -10.26 -4.09 -27.82
CA SER A 188 -9.46 -2.98 -28.35
C SER A 188 -10.26 -1.74 -28.76
N LYS A 189 -11.60 -1.84 -28.84
CA LYS A 189 -12.50 -0.72 -29.16
C LYS A 189 -13.04 0.00 -27.92
N SER A 190 -12.67 -0.42 -26.72
CA SER A 190 -13.11 0.24 -25.48
C SER A 190 -12.49 1.64 -25.37
N THR A 191 -13.31 2.61 -24.97
CA THR A 191 -12.92 4.02 -24.80
C THR A 191 -12.93 4.46 -23.33
N GLU A 192 -13.51 3.66 -22.43
CA GLU A 192 -13.61 3.96 -21.00
C GLU A 192 -12.33 3.58 -20.25
N ARG A 193 -11.33 4.47 -20.35
CA ARG A 193 -9.98 4.27 -19.78
C ARG A 193 -10.00 3.91 -18.28
N GLU A 194 -10.94 4.45 -17.52
CA GLU A 194 -11.04 4.18 -16.08
C GLU A 194 -11.56 2.78 -15.78
N LEU A 195 -12.56 2.28 -16.53
CA LEU A 195 -13.06 0.91 -16.38
C LEU A 195 -12.01 -0.12 -16.84
N LEU A 196 -11.26 0.19 -17.91
CA LEU A 196 -10.11 -0.62 -18.31
C LEU A 196 -9.02 -0.65 -17.24
N ARG A 197 -8.75 0.47 -16.56
CA ARG A 197 -7.80 0.54 -15.44
C ARG A 197 -8.28 -0.32 -14.26
N TYR A 198 -9.58 -0.27 -13.94
CA TYR A 198 -10.18 -1.15 -12.94
C TYR A 198 -10.00 -2.63 -13.32
N GLN A 199 -10.32 -3.00 -14.57
CA GLN A 199 -10.15 -4.36 -15.06
C GLN A 199 -8.70 -4.83 -14.99
N HIS A 200 -7.75 -3.98 -15.39
CA HIS A 200 -6.33 -4.29 -15.30
C HIS A 200 -5.89 -4.57 -13.85
N ALA A 201 -6.39 -3.80 -12.89
CA ALA A 201 -6.13 -4.03 -11.46
C ALA A 201 -6.76 -5.33 -10.93
N ILE A 202 -7.75 -5.90 -11.61
CA ILE A 202 -8.30 -7.23 -11.32
C ILE A 202 -7.44 -8.35 -11.93
N THR A 203 -6.90 -8.15 -13.13
CA THR A 203 -6.15 -9.20 -13.85
C THR A 203 -4.67 -9.25 -13.49
N SER A 204 -4.07 -8.10 -13.16
CA SER A 204 -2.63 -7.95 -12.93
C SER A 204 -2.36 -7.65 -11.47
N GLY A 205 -1.85 -8.64 -10.73
CA GLY A 205 -1.46 -8.46 -9.33
C GLY A 205 -2.63 -8.07 -8.42
N SER A 206 -3.77 -8.76 -8.55
CA SER A 206 -5.03 -8.41 -7.89
C SER A 206 -4.95 -8.28 -6.36
N THR A 207 -4.01 -8.96 -5.72
CA THR A 207 -3.77 -8.91 -4.27
C THR A 207 -2.69 -7.89 -3.86
N GLY A 208 -2.12 -7.16 -4.81
CA GLY A 208 -1.13 -6.11 -4.54
C GLY A 208 -1.80 -4.83 -4.05
N GLY A 209 -1.08 -4.07 -3.21
CA GLY A 209 -1.58 -2.83 -2.61
C GLY A 209 -2.07 -1.82 -3.66
N ASP A 210 -1.31 -1.60 -4.72
CA ASP A 210 -1.66 -0.65 -5.79
C ASP A 210 -2.92 -1.04 -6.55
N SER A 211 -3.10 -2.33 -6.81
CA SER A 211 -4.31 -2.86 -7.45
C SER A 211 -5.53 -2.72 -6.56
N ILE A 212 -5.38 -2.85 -5.24
CA ILE A 212 -6.49 -2.66 -4.28
C ILE A 212 -6.85 -1.18 -4.16
N ARG A 213 -5.84 -0.29 -4.02
CA ARG A 213 -6.03 1.17 -4.01
C ARG A 213 -6.77 1.62 -5.26
N THR A 214 -6.23 1.30 -6.44
CA THR A 214 -6.82 1.66 -7.74
C THR A 214 -8.29 1.27 -7.84
N ARG A 215 -8.66 0.05 -7.41
CA ARG A 215 -10.04 -0.42 -7.46
C ARG A 215 -10.95 0.34 -6.51
N ASN A 216 -10.51 0.52 -5.27
CA ASN A 216 -11.26 1.23 -4.26
C ASN A 216 -11.47 2.71 -4.62
N ASP A 217 -10.48 3.36 -5.24
CA ASP A 217 -10.55 4.77 -5.62
C ASP A 217 -11.56 4.98 -6.74
N ILE A 218 -11.50 4.12 -7.77
CA ILE A 218 -12.44 4.15 -8.89
C ILE A 218 -13.87 3.91 -8.38
N LEU A 219 -14.08 2.89 -7.54
CA LEU A 219 -15.39 2.58 -6.99
C LEU A 219 -15.93 3.72 -6.13
N THR A 220 -15.10 4.29 -5.27
CA THR A 220 -15.49 5.40 -4.39
C THR A 220 -15.92 6.61 -5.21
N LYS A 221 -15.09 6.99 -6.21
CA LYS A 221 -15.38 8.10 -7.11
C LYS A 221 -16.66 7.89 -7.91
N ARG A 222 -16.84 6.68 -8.47
CA ARG A 222 -18.02 6.38 -9.28
C ARG A 222 -19.29 6.26 -8.43
N LEU A 223 -19.22 5.73 -7.21
CA LEU A 223 -20.35 5.71 -6.28
C LEU A 223 -20.81 7.13 -5.93
N ALA A 224 -19.87 8.01 -5.56
CA ALA A 224 -20.17 9.40 -5.26
C ALA A 224 -20.75 10.17 -6.46
N THR A 225 -20.31 9.83 -7.67
CA THR A 225 -20.85 10.41 -8.91
C THR A 225 -22.26 9.88 -9.23
N PHE A 226 -22.49 8.58 -8.97
CA PHE A 226 -23.78 7.92 -9.21
C PHE A 226 -24.85 8.37 -8.22
N ALA A 227 -24.50 8.52 -6.95
CA ALA A 227 -25.40 8.93 -5.87
C ALA A 227 -24.72 9.98 -4.98
N PRO A 228 -25.06 11.28 -5.14
CA PRO A 228 -24.38 12.39 -4.47
C PRO A 228 -24.37 12.36 -2.92
N GLU A 229 -25.25 11.61 -2.27
CA GLU A 229 -25.19 11.39 -0.81
C GLU A 229 -23.91 10.70 -0.35
N PHE A 230 -23.23 9.98 -1.25
CA PHE A 230 -21.92 9.40 -1.00
C PHE A 230 -20.76 10.35 -1.31
N SER A 231 -21.02 11.61 -1.65
CA SER A 231 -19.97 12.63 -1.92
C SER A 231 -18.98 12.79 -0.77
N ARG A 232 -19.41 12.60 0.49
CA ARG A 232 -18.51 12.60 1.66
C ARG A 232 -17.42 11.54 1.60
N LEU A 233 -17.63 10.44 0.86
CA LEU A 233 -16.59 9.42 0.65
C LEU A 233 -15.40 9.95 -0.18
N LEU A 234 -15.60 11.00 -1.00
CA LEU A 234 -14.51 11.67 -1.71
C LEU A 234 -13.62 12.45 -0.73
N GLY A 235 -14.23 13.13 0.25
CA GLY A 235 -13.53 13.86 1.31
C GLY A 235 -12.62 12.96 2.14
N ALA A 236 -13.12 11.82 2.63
CA ALA A 236 -12.34 10.88 3.43
C ALA A 236 -11.16 10.20 2.68
N TYR A 237 -11.19 10.16 1.35
CA TYR A 237 -10.07 9.70 0.51
C TYR A 237 -9.04 10.82 0.26
N GLN A 238 -9.53 12.05 0.14
CA GLN A 238 -8.71 13.25 0.05
C GLN A 238 -7.98 13.52 1.38
N ASP A 239 -8.63 13.36 2.53
CA ASP A 239 -8.08 13.72 3.85
C ASP A 239 -6.73 13.05 4.22
N ALA A 240 -6.52 11.76 3.91
CA ALA A 240 -5.25 11.07 4.18
C ALA A 240 -4.13 11.43 3.18
N THR A 241 -4.50 11.77 1.95
CA THR A 241 -3.56 12.24 0.92
C THR A 241 -3.24 13.73 1.11
N ASP A 242 -4.19 14.49 1.65
CA ASP A 242 -4.14 15.91 1.90
C ASP A 242 -3.46 16.23 3.24
N GLU A 243 -3.53 15.39 4.26
CA GLU A 243 -2.74 15.58 5.49
C GLU A 243 -1.25 15.45 5.20
N LEU A 244 -0.81 14.42 4.48
CA LEU A 244 0.60 14.29 4.09
C LEU A 244 1.04 15.44 3.18
N SER A 245 0.20 15.83 2.21
CA SER A 245 0.51 16.95 1.31
C SER A 245 0.53 18.29 2.05
N ARG A 246 -0.35 18.50 3.05
CA ARG A 246 -0.32 19.66 3.96
C ARG A 246 0.94 19.65 4.82
N ASN A 247 1.28 18.54 5.47
CA ASN A 247 2.49 18.41 6.28
C ASN A 247 3.76 18.67 5.47
N LEU A 248 3.83 18.16 4.23
CA LEU A 248 4.94 18.45 3.31
C LEU A 248 4.97 19.93 2.90
N THR A 249 3.81 20.53 2.65
CA THR A 249 3.70 21.95 2.32
C THR A 249 4.18 22.82 3.50
N GLU A 250 3.71 22.56 4.72
CA GLU A 250 4.13 23.27 5.94
C GLU A 250 5.62 23.11 6.22
N LEU A 251 6.17 21.89 6.04
CA LEU A 251 7.61 21.65 6.16
C LEU A 251 8.40 22.43 5.10
N MET A 252 7.89 22.52 3.85
CA MET A 252 8.54 23.27 2.79
C MET A 252 8.46 24.79 2.99
N GLU A 253 7.35 25.30 3.53
CA GLU A 253 7.26 26.70 3.96
C GLU A 253 8.30 27.00 5.04
N SER A 254 8.43 26.12 6.02
CA SER A 254 9.45 26.24 7.07
C SER A 254 10.87 26.21 6.48
N ILE A 255 11.16 25.32 5.53
CA ILE A 255 12.47 25.25 4.84
C ILE A 255 12.76 26.53 4.08
N ARG A 256 11.77 27.09 3.37
CA ARG A 256 11.91 28.35 2.64
C ARG A 256 12.23 29.51 3.58
N ASP A 257 11.52 29.59 4.70
CA ASP A 257 11.74 30.63 5.70
C ASP A 257 13.11 30.49 6.35
N GLU A 258 13.57 29.26 6.60
CA GLU A 258 14.90 29.00 7.15
C GLU A 258 16.01 29.36 6.16
N ILE A 259 15.83 29.06 4.86
CA ILE A 259 16.75 29.52 3.79
C ILE A 259 16.85 31.05 3.78
N TYR A 260 15.72 31.75 3.93
CA TYR A 260 15.72 33.21 4.00
C TYR A 260 16.53 33.73 5.19
N LYS A 261 16.36 33.13 6.38
CA LYS A 261 17.16 33.47 7.58
C LYS A 261 18.65 33.19 7.38
N VAL A 262 18.98 32.04 6.81
CA VAL A 262 20.36 31.63 6.53
C VAL A 262 21.03 32.60 5.56
N ASN A 263 20.36 32.93 4.46
CA ASN A 263 20.84 33.91 3.48
C ASN A 263 21.03 35.28 4.11
N SER A 264 20.05 35.76 4.87
CA SER A 264 20.12 37.07 5.54
C SER A 264 21.34 37.16 6.47
N THR A 265 21.59 36.09 7.23
CA THR A 265 22.74 36.00 8.15
C THR A 265 24.07 35.95 7.40
N TYR A 266 24.16 35.11 6.36
CA TYR A 266 25.38 34.95 5.58
C TYR A 266 25.73 36.21 4.77
N ALA A 267 24.72 36.90 4.21
CA ALA A 267 24.89 38.12 3.42
C ALA A 267 25.49 39.28 4.22
N VAL A 268 25.20 39.37 5.53
CA VAL A 268 25.82 40.38 6.41
C VAL A 268 27.35 40.24 6.45
N ALA A 269 27.86 39.01 6.43
CA ALA A 269 29.30 38.74 6.49
C ALA A 269 29.99 38.69 5.11
N HIS A 270 29.27 38.27 4.06
CA HIS A 270 29.89 37.95 2.76
C HIS A 270 29.42 38.83 1.60
N GLY A 271 28.40 39.66 1.80
CA GLY A 271 27.84 40.54 0.75
C GLY A 271 27.09 39.82 -0.37
N GLU A 272 26.84 38.51 -0.24
CA GLU A 272 26.01 37.72 -1.15
C GLU A 272 25.22 36.65 -0.38
N ASP A 273 24.20 36.08 -1.01
CA ASP A 273 23.42 34.97 -0.43
C ASP A 273 24.19 33.64 -0.46
N LEU A 274 24.05 32.86 0.61
CA LEU A 274 24.59 31.49 0.69
C LEU A 274 23.94 30.60 -0.36
N PHE A 275 22.59 30.56 -0.39
CA PHE A 275 21.80 29.88 -1.41
C PHE A 275 21.24 30.89 -2.43
N LYS A 276 21.76 30.89 -3.66
CA LYS A 276 21.24 31.73 -4.74
C LYS A 276 19.88 31.22 -5.21
N MET A 277 18.85 32.04 -5.05
CA MET A 277 17.50 31.75 -5.53
C MET A 277 17.35 32.16 -7.00
N THR A 278 16.85 31.25 -7.83
CA THR A 278 16.57 31.48 -9.25
C THR A 278 15.17 30.97 -9.61
N ASN A 279 14.72 31.16 -10.85
CA ASN A 279 13.49 30.55 -11.34
C ASN A 279 13.50 29.01 -11.21
N LYS A 280 14.68 28.37 -11.27
CA LYS A 280 14.82 26.94 -11.02
C LYS A 280 14.57 26.57 -9.56
N SER A 281 14.96 27.44 -8.62
CA SER A 281 14.68 27.26 -7.18
C SER A 281 13.18 27.30 -6.91
N VAL A 282 12.45 28.22 -7.56
CA VAL A 282 10.98 28.29 -7.45
C VAL A 282 10.31 27.01 -7.96
N ALA A 283 10.75 26.49 -9.11
CA ALA A 283 10.26 25.22 -9.64
C ALA A 283 10.65 24.02 -8.75
N ALA A 284 11.83 24.07 -8.12
CA ALA A 284 12.26 23.05 -7.16
C ALA A 284 11.35 23.01 -5.92
N PHE A 285 10.99 24.16 -5.34
CA PHE A 285 10.06 24.23 -4.21
C PHE A 285 8.72 23.55 -4.52
N GLN A 286 8.15 23.80 -5.70
CA GLN A 286 6.89 23.15 -6.10
C GLN A 286 7.02 21.63 -6.18
N LYS A 287 8.13 21.12 -6.73
CA LYS A 287 8.38 19.68 -6.82
C LYS A 287 8.58 19.04 -5.45
N LEU A 288 9.22 19.76 -4.53
CA LEU A 288 9.46 19.30 -3.16
C LEU A 288 8.18 19.22 -2.33
N SER A 289 7.13 19.97 -2.68
CA SER A 289 5.82 19.88 -2.01
C SER A 289 4.93 18.74 -2.51
N VAL A 290 5.35 17.97 -3.52
CA VAL A 290 4.56 16.89 -4.11
C VAL A 290 5.06 15.53 -3.60
N PRO A 291 4.22 14.70 -2.97
CA PRO A 291 4.64 13.41 -2.43
C PRO A 291 5.21 12.45 -3.49
N SER A 292 6.36 11.84 -3.21
CA SER A 292 7.02 10.88 -4.11
C SER A 292 6.60 9.44 -3.82
N ARG A 293 6.08 8.73 -4.82
CA ARG A 293 5.55 7.35 -4.70
C ARG A 293 6.19 6.33 -5.64
N ASP A 294 7.08 6.79 -6.51
CA ASP A 294 7.79 5.95 -7.46
C ASP A 294 9.19 6.49 -7.75
N VAL A 295 9.98 5.72 -8.48
CA VAL A 295 11.37 6.05 -8.84
C VAL A 295 11.46 7.36 -9.64
N GLN A 296 10.48 7.65 -10.50
CA GLN A 296 10.50 8.86 -11.32
C GLN A 296 10.28 10.10 -10.45
N GLN A 297 9.27 10.06 -9.58
CA GLN A 297 8.95 11.14 -8.64
C GLN A 297 10.05 11.32 -7.59
N TYR A 298 10.69 10.24 -7.15
CA TYR A 298 11.89 10.31 -6.31
C TYR A 298 13.06 10.97 -7.05
N GLY A 299 13.24 10.65 -8.34
CA GLY A 299 14.22 11.34 -9.18
C GLY A 299 13.99 12.84 -9.28
N ASP A 300 12.74 13.25 -9.46
CA ASP A 300 12.36 14.67 -9.49
C ASP A 300 12.60 15.38 -8.15
N LEU A 301 12.32 14.70 -7.03
CA LEU A 301 12.65 15.15 -5.67
C LEU A 301 14.16 15.40 -5.51
N ILE A 302 14.98 14.44 -5.91
CA ILE A 302 16.45 14.54 -5.76
C ILE A 302 17.03 15.62 -6.67
N ASP A 303 16.53 15.78 -7.90
CA ASP A 303 16.94 16.86 -8.79
C ASP A 303 16.59 18.25 -8.20
N ALA A 304 15.42 18.36 -7.56
CA ALA A 304 15.01 19.58 -6.88
C ALA A 304 15.91 19.92 -5.67
N LEU A 305 16.23 18.93 -4.82
CA LEU A 305 17.16 19.09 -3.70
C LEU A 305 18.57 19.44 -4.18
N TYR A 306 19.04 18.81 -5.26
CA TYR A 306 20.34 19.11 -5.85
C TYR A 306 20.43 20.54 -6.35
N CYS A 307 19.38 21.04 -7.01
CA CYS A 307 19.30 22.42 -7.45
C CYS A 307 19.30 23.40 -6.26
N LEU A 308 18.51 23.11 -5.22
CA LEU A 308 18.34 23.99 -4.06
C LEU A 308 19.60 24.06 -3.18
N ILE A 309 20.17 22.90 -2.84
CA ILE A 309 21.24 22.78 -1.84
C ILE A 309 22.61 22.82 -2.50
N TYR A 310 22.87 21.95 -3.47
CA TYR A 310 24.20 21.83 -4.06
C TYR A 310 24.48 22.98 -5.05
N GLU A 311 23.66 23.14 -6.09
CA GLU A 311 23.85 24.23 -7.06
C GLU A 311 23.58 25.60 -6.41
N GLY A 312 22.52 25.69 -5.60
CA GLY A 312 22.16 26.91 -4.88
C GLY A 312 23.28 27.44 -3.99
N SER A 313 24.07 26.57 -3.35
CA SER A 313 25.26 26.97 -2.56
C SER A 313 26.50 27.28 -3.41
N GLY A 314 26.39 27.30 -4.73
CA GLY A 314 27.53 27.48 -5.64
C GLY A 314 28.38 26.22 -5.74
N SER A 315 27.75 25.04 -5.86
CA SER A 315 28.44 23.73 -5.82
C SER A 315 29.20 23.50 -4.51
N CYS A 316 28.57 23.85 -3.39
CA CYS A 316 29.13 23.83 -2.04
C CYS A 316 30.28 24.81 -1.76
N ASN A 317 30.64 25.70 -2.70
CA ASN A 317 31.72 26.68 -2.48
C ASN A 317 31.40 27.71 -1.38
N ARG A 318 30.13 27.89 -1.03
CA ARG A 318 29.67 28.79 0.04
C ARG A 318 29.25 28.06 1.31
N LEU A 319 29.51 26.75 1.39
CA LEU A 319 29.30 25.96 2.60
C LEU A 319 30.61 25.81 3.38
N PRO A 320 30.57 25.41 4.66
CA PRO A 320 31.77 25.08 5.43
C PRO A 320 32.66 24.06 4.71
N THR A 321 33.97 24.12 5.00
CA THR A 321 34.95 23.15 4.48
C THR A 321 35.39 22.21 5.61
N PRO A 322 35.22 20.87 5.47
CA PRO A 322 34.61 20.17 4.33
C PRO A 322 33.09 20.39 4.23
N PRO A 323 32.49 20.27 3.03
CA PRO A 323 31.05 20.42 2.86
C PRO A 323 30.24 19.49 3.77
N PRO A 324 29.13 19.98 4.36
CA PRO A 324 28.28 19.15 5.21
C PRO A 324 27.81 17.87 4.53
N GLN A 325 27.71 16.80 5.31
CA GLN A 325 27.42 15.46 4.81
C GLN A 325 26.12 15.41 4.00
N PHE A 326 25.08 16.13 4.43
CA PHE A 326 23.79 16.17 3.73
C PHE A 326 23.90 16.72 2.30
N ALA A 327 24.63 17.82 2.10
CA ALA A 327 24.85 18.39 0.78
C ALA A 327 25.59 17.40 -0.16
N MET A 328 26.51 16.62 0.40
CA MET A 328 27.23 15.59 -0.33
C MET A 328 26.37 14.36 -0.61
N ASP A 329 25.49 13.97 0.30
CA ASP A 329 24.52 12.88 0.08
C ASP A 329 23.59 13.20 -1.08
N VAL A 330 23.02 14.42 -1.13
CA VAL A 330 22.16 14.88 -2.22
C VAL A 330 22.87 14.77 -3.57
N LYS A 331 24.14 15.18 -3.64
CA LYS A 331 24.96 15.01 -4.84
C LYS A 331 25.12 13.54 -5.23
N ILE A 332 25.44 12.68 -4.28
CA ILE A 332 25.64 11.25 -4.52
C ILE A 332 24.36 10.59 -5.04
N LEU A 333 23.23 10.86 -4.39
CA LEU A 333 21.92 10.35 -4.80
C LEU A 333 21.55 10.79 -6.22
N ARG A 334 21.79 12.06 -6.54
CA ARG A 334 21.54 12.60 -7.89
C ARG A 334 22.45 11.96 -8.92
N THR A 335 23.73 11.75 -8.59
CA THR A 335 24.68 11.10 -9.50
C THR A 335 24.27 9.67 -9.81
N ASP A 336 23.86 8.90 -8.80
CA ASP A 336 23.39 7.51 -8.96
C ASP A 336 22.19 7.40 -9.91
N LEU A 337 21.25 8.34 -9.82
CA LEU A 337 20.02 8.34 -10.62
C LEU A 337 20.20 8.79 -12.07
N ARG A 338 21.20 9.63 -12.36
CA ARG A 338 21.27 10.39 -13.62
C ARG A 338 22.53 10.12 -14.45
N HIS A 339 23.59 9.57 -13.87
CA HIS A 339 24.84 9.32 -14.58
C HIS A 339 25.08 7.82 -14.82
N ASP A 340 25.83 7.51 -15.88
CA ASP A 340 26.27 6.15 -16.16
C ASP A 340 27.29 5.70 -15.09
N MET A 341 26.84 4.74 -14.27
CA MET A 341 27.57 4.23 -13.12
C MET A 341 28.60 3.14 -13.49
N ASP A 342 28.60 2.70 -14.75
CA ASP A 342 29.39 1.56 -15.21
C ASP A 342 30.69 1.99 -15.92
N HIS A 343 30.99 3.28 -15.92
CA HIS A 343 32.26 3.79 -16.41
C HIS A 343 33.36 3.77 -15.33
N GLY A 344 34.40 2.96 -15.59
CA GLY A 344 35.64 2.94 -14.80
C GLY A 344 36.23 1.53 -14.67
N LYS A 345 37.23 1.37 -13.79
CA LYS A 345 37.75 0.03 -13.45
C LYS A 345 36.74 -0.70 -12.56
N ALA A 346 36.67 -2.04 -12.66
CA ALA A 346 35.70 -2.86 -11.93
C ALA A 346 35.70 -2.62 -10.40
N SER A 347 36.87 -2.42 -9.79
CA SER A 347 37.00 -2.12 -8.36
C SER A 347 36.46 -0.74 -7.98
N GLU A 348 36.55 0.24 -8.87
CA GLU A 348 36.02 1.59 -8.67
C GLU A 348 34.49 1.61 -8.83
N ILE A 349 33.96 0.85 -9.79
CA ILE A 349 32.52 0.67 -9.99
C ILE A 349 31.89 0.01 -8.76
N ALA A 350 32.50 -1.07 -8.25
CA ALA A 350 32.02 -1.76 -7.04
C ALA A 350 32.00 -0.83 -5.81
N ARG A 351 33.05 -0.02 -5.63
CA ARG A 351 33.12 0.97 -4.54
C ARG A 351 32.07 2.07 -4.67
N LYS A 352 31.84 2.57 -5.89
CA LYS A 352 30.80 3.58 -6.17
C LYS A 352 29.41 3.04 -5.86
N ARG A 353 29.07 1.84 -6.37
CA ARG A 353 27.77 1.18 -6.11
C ARG A 353 27.54 0.96 -4.61
N LYS A 354 28.56 0.49 -3.88
CA LYS A 354 28.47 0.29 -2.42
C LYS A 354 28.19 1.61 -1.69
N ARG A 355 28.93 2.67 -2.00
CA ARG A 355 28.74 4.00 -1.40
C ARG A 355 27.34 4.55 -1.67
N ASN A 356 26.85 4.43 -2.90
CA ASN A 356 25.55 4.94 -3.29
C ASN A 356 24.42 4.17 -2.58
N ALA A 357 24.53 2.84 -2.50
CA ALA A 357 23.59 2.00 -1.77
C ALA A 357 23.57 2.35 -0.26
N GLU A 358 24.72 2.62 0.35
CA GLU A 358 24.82 3.05 1.75
C GLU A 358 24.14 4.42 1.99
N VAL A 359 24.34 5.37 1.08
CA VAL A 359 23.70 6.69 1.16
C VAL A 359 22.19 6.57 0.95
N PHE A 360 21.74 5.82 -0.06
CA PHE A 360 20.31 5.61 -0.31
C PHE A 360 19.62 4.90 0.86
N ALA A 361 20.24 3.85 1.42
CA ALA A 361 19.70 3.12 2.56
C ALA A 361 19.53 3.98 3.82
N ARG A 362 20.34 5.04 3.99
CA ARG A 362 20.19 6.00 5.09
C ARG A 362 18.81 6.67 5.09
N TYR A 363 18.30 6.99 3.90
CA TYR A 363 17.03 7.71 3.74
C TYR A 363 15.85 6.76 3.47
N ALA A 364 16.04 5.73 2.64
CA ALA A 364 14.98 4.83 2.19
C ALA A 364 14.90 3.51 2.97
N GLY A 365 15.88 3.19 3.83
CA GLY A 365 15.93 1.92 4.57
C GLY A 365 16.27 0.69 3.71
N LYS A 366 16.50 0.88 2.41
CA LYS A 366 16.78 -0.17 1.42
C LYS A 366 17.98 0.21 0.55
N PRO A 367 18.70 -0.77 -0.04
CA PRO A 367 19.94 -0.50 -0.76
C PRO A 367 19.73 0.04 -2.18
N THR A 368 18.56 -0.18 -2.82
CA THR A 368 18.28 0.30 -4.18
C THR A 368 16.84 0.80 -4.36
N PRO A 369 16.59 1.79 -5.24
CA PRO A 369 15.23 2.26 -5.53
C PRO A 369 14.29 1.17 -6.08
N GLY A 370 14.84 0.17 -6.77
CA GLY A 370 14.04 -0.94 -7.33
C GLY A 370 13.42 -1.86 -6.26
N GLU A 371 13.91 -1.78 -5.01
CA GLU A 371 13.39 -2.54 -3.88
C GLU A 371 12.35 -1.77 -3.06
N CYS A 372 12.18 -0.47 -3.32
CA CYS A 372 11.30 0.42 -2.59
C CYS A 372 9.84 0.29 -3.04
N SER A 373 8.93 0.26 -2.06
CA SER A 373 7.49 0.45 -2.28
C SER A 373 7.15 1.95 -2.31
N PRO A 374 5.92 2.32 -2.70
CA PRO A 374 5.47 3.71 -2.64
C PRO A 374 5.65 4.35 -1.26
N GLU A 375 5.41 3.58 -0.19
CA GLU A 375 5.54 4.02 1.20
C GLU A 375 7.01 4.25 1.60
N ASP A 376 7.94 3.44 1.08
CA ASP A 376 9.38 3.66 1.27
C ASP A 376 9.83 4.98 0.61
N PHE A 377 9.29 5.29 -0.58
CA PHE A 377 9.57 6.57 -1.26
C PHE A 377 8.99 7.77 -0.51
N LEU A 378 7.79 7.64 0.05
CA LEU A 378 7.18 8.69 0.87
C LEU A 378 8.00 8.90 2.16
N ALA A 379 8.40 7.83 2.83
CA ALA A 379 9.24 7.91 4.02
C ALA A 379 10.61 8.54 3.70
N ALA A 380 11.23 8.16 2.58
CA ALA A 380 12.47 8.76 2.12
C ALA A 380 12.31 10.26 1.83
N HIS A 381 11.22 10.66 1.18
CA HIS A 381 10.89 12.07 0.92
C HIS A 381 10.84 12.87 2.22
N VAL A 382 10.03 12.44 3.19
CA VAL A 382 9.90 13.14 4.47
C VAL A 382 11.23 13.26 5.19
N ARG A 383 12.02 12.17 5.26
CA ARG A 383 13.34 12.18 5.91
C ARG A 383 14.33 13.11 5.21
N LEU A 384 14.31 13.19 3.88
CA LEU A 384 15.16 14.10 3.12
C LEU A 384 14.82 15.56 3.40
N LEU A 385 13.53 15.90 3.49
CA LEU A 385 13.11 17.27 3.85
C LEU A 385 13.44 17.61 5.30
N GLN A 386 13.23 16.68 6.24
CA GLN A 386 13.65 16.85 7.63
C GLN A 386 15.16 17.04 7.77
N SER A 387 15.95 16.26 6.99
CA SER A 387 17.40 16.40 6.95
C SER A 387 17.82 17.73 6.32
N THR A 388 17.07 18.23 5.34
CA THR A 388 17.26 19.57 4.77
C THR A 388 17.06 20.64 5.83
N MET A 389 15.96 20.56 6.59
CA MET A 389 15.68 21.48 7.69
C MET A 389 16.80 21.47 8.74
N SER A 390 17.19 20.28 9.21
CA SER A 390 18.27 20.12 10.20
C SER A 390 19.60 20.68 9.69
N PHE A 391 19.95 20.42 8.43
CA PHE A 391 21.13 20.98 7.77
C PHE A 391 21.10 22.52 7.74
N LEU A 392 19.96 23.13 7.42
CA LEU A 392 19.82 24.59 7.39
C LEU A 392 19.99 25.22 8.78
N GLN A 393 19.42 24.58 9.81
CA GLN A 393 19.45 25.08 11.19
C GLN A 393 20.83 24.94 11.86
N HIS A 394 21.60 23.90 11.51
CA HIS A 394 22.80 23.54 12.27
C HIS A 394 24.07 23.58 11.45
N ASP A 395 24.05 23.16 10.18
CA ASP A 395 25.27 22.84 9.44
C ASP A 395 25.60 23.84 8.33
N ALA A 396 24.61 24.60 7.85
CA ALA A 396 24.78 25.49 6.69
C ALA A 396 25.72 26.68 6.97
N ILE A 397 25.77 27.17 8.21
CA ILE A 397 26.58 28.36 8.61
C ILE A 397 27.62 28.01 9.68
N HIS A 398 27.46 26.92 10.43
CA HIS A 398 28.42 26.55 11.48
C HIS A 398 29.71 26.02 10.83
N GLY A 399 30.74 26.88 10.77
CA GLY A 399 32.05 26.55 10.21
C GLY A 399 32.46 27.42 9.02
N SER A 400 31.62 28.36 8.57
CA SER A 400 32.00 29.41 7.63
C SER A 400 32.81 30.47 8.37
N LYS A 401 34.11 30.21 8.57
CA LYS A 401 35.09 31.19 9.06
C LYS A 401 35.63 32.04 7.93
#